data_AF-A0A1I0MQM3-F1
#
_entry.id   AF-A0A1I0MQM3-F1
#
_cell.length_a   1.000
_cell.length_b   1.000
_cell.length_c   1.000
_cell.angle_alpha   90.00
_cell.angle_beta   90.00
_cell.angle_gamma   90.00
#
_symmetry.space_group_name_H-M   'P 1'
#
loop_
_entity.id
_entity.type
_entity.pdbx_description
1 polymer ?
#
loop_
_entity_poly.entity_id
_entity_poly.type
_entity_poly.pdbx_seq_one_letter_code
_entity_poly.pdbx_strand_id
1 'polypeptide(L)'
;MDMRPLRIVAWVALAATTGRLAAQDASPAASAASPPPIVAVDPAGSASAALAPPALDDPLAQAIYARLQQMTPMGAGPLPRSDASIGRAVADFYVQRHYAAAWSDEANARQLLAGLASMDGDGLLSEDYHLAALTTQVDAHAYASDDPVARANFEIDATSAYITALVQLARGKVDPARLDPTWNFDPAVIDPAQGMSMLQTSIDERSIEQAFAMARPQNPLYAQLRDALAQLRKSAAGGGWPSVPEGPSLKPGMTDPRVGPLRARLVAGGYLAATLAHGDRYDNTVTDAVKRFQADQYLEADGAVGAETLAALNVPIATRIGQVRANLERARWLLHSLQGTFVVVDVAGYKISYYRDGQKVWTSRVQVGKPYRSTPIFRSQITYVTFNPTWTIPPTILKNDVLPKIRRNGSYLASNRIRVLDSSGRVIPPSQVDWSRPRGITLRQDAGPGNSLGQVVIRFPNSFAVYLHDTPHQELFEKAKRDTSSGCIRVEKPLELVELLFNDPQTWSRGAIDERIATKKTQNVTLPTAVPVLLAYWTVDIGADGKLAYKPDVYDRDPGLIAALDRPQPLRVP
;
A
#
# COMPACT_ATOMS: atom_id res chain seq x y z
N MET A 1 -4.24 79.76 6.81
CA MET A 1 -3.37 78.82 6.07
C MET A 1 -3.95 77.43 6.25
N ASP A 2 -5.22 77.22 5.91
CA ASP A 2 -5.83 77.15 4.56
C ASP A 2 -5.73 75.72 4.02
N MET A 3 -6.77 75.06 3.54
CA MET A 3 -8.21 75.28 3.47
C MET A 3 -8.78 73.87 3.11
N ARG A 4 -9.87 73.44 3.74
CA ARG A 4 -10.84 72.50 3.12
C ARG A 4 -11.90 73.34 2.35
N PRO A 5 -13.11 72.87 1.90
CA PRO A 5 -13.71 71.54 1.59
C PRO A 5 -14.63 71.53 0.31
N LEU A 6 -15.41 70.43 0.13
CA LEU A 6 -16.80 70.24 -0.42
C LEU A 6 -16.90 69.22 -1.59
N ARG A 7 -17.63 68.09 -1.48
CA ARG A 7 -19.10 67.79 -1.37
C ARG A 7 -19.85 67.92 -2.72
N ILE A 8 -20.59 66.89 -3.16
CA ILE A 8 -22.08 66.73 -3.26
C ILE A 8 -22.32 65.31 -3.87
N VAL A 9 -23.01 64.30 -3.28
CA VAL A 9 -24.44 64.03 -2.97
C VAL A 9 -25.40 63.95 -4.18
N ALA A 10 -25.96 62.75 -4.43
CA ALA A 10 -27.36 62.58 -4.88
C ALA A 10 -27.89 61.16 -4.59
N TRP A 11 -29.09 61.12 -4.00
CA TRP A 11 -29.95 59.98 -3.70
C TRP A 11 -31.02 59.80 -4.78
N VAL A 12 -31.47 58.56 -5.05
CA VAL A 12 -32.88 58.25 -5.39
C VAL A 12 -33.24 56.85 -4.86
N ALA A 13 -34.36 56.76 -4.15
CA ALA A 13 -35.11 55.56 -3.81
C ALA A 13 -36.42 55.53 -4.62
N LEU A 14 -36.95 54.37 -5.00
CA LEU A 14 -38.30 53.88 -4.64
C LEU A 14 -38.76 52.62 -5.42
N ALA A 15 -39.61 51.86 -4.73
CA ALA A 15 -40.79 51.12 -5.19
C ALA A 15 -40.68 49.62 -5.56
N ALA A 16 -41.46 48.86 -4.78
CA ALA A 16 -41.76 47.45 -4.90
C ALA A 16 -42.66 47.14 -6.10
N THR A 17 -42.52 45.93 -6.65
CA THR A 17 -43.62 45.19 -7.26
C THR A 17 -43.56 43.73 -6.83
N THR A 18 -44.67 43.31 -6.23
CA THR A 18 -45.04 41.95 -5.89
C THR A 18 -45.36 41.15 -7.15
N GLY A 19 -44.71 40.00 -7.35
CA GLY A 19 -45.13 38.98 -8.32
C GLY A 19 -45.15 37.61 -7.65
N ARG A 20 -46.36 37.13 -7.32
CA ARG A 20 -46.62 35.73 -6.97
C ARG A 20 -46.37 34.87 -8.21
N LEU A 21 -45.57 33.81 -8.10
CA LEU A 21 -45.72 32.62 -8.95
C LEU A 21 -45.55 31.35 -8.11
N ALA A 22 -46.63 30.58 -8.18
CA ALA A 22 -46.96 29.25 -7.71
C ALA A 22 -45.85 28.33 -7.16
N ALA A 23 -46.17 27.71 -6.02
CA ALA A 23 -45.66 26.41 -5.64
C ALA A 23 -45.98 25.36 -6.73
N GLN A 24 -44.96 24.59 -7.11
CA GLN A 24 -45.14 23.28 -7.72
C GLN A 24 -44.30 22.28 -6.94
N ASP A 25 -44.98 21.20 -6.56
CA ASP A 25 -44.53 20.11 -5.72
C ASP A 25 -43.23 19.46 -6.24
N ALA A 26 -42.17 19.55 -5.45
CA ALA A 26 -41.04 18.63 -5.58
C ALA A 26 -41.41 17.31 -4.90
N SER A 27 -41.91 16.36 -5.70
CA SER A 27 -41.99 14.96 -5.30
C SER A 27 -40.59 14.42 -4.92
N PRO A 28 -40.49 13.55 -3.90
CA PRO A 28 -39.23 12.99 -3.45
C PRO A 28 -38.69 12.01 -4.51
N ALA A 29 -37.45 12.24 -4.94
CA ALA A 29 -36.74 11.31 -5.80
C ALA A 29 -36.64 9.94 -5.12
N ALA A 30 -37.16 8.94 -5.82
CA ALA A 30 -37.27 7.58 -5.36
C ALA A 30 -35.92 7.00 -4.92
N SER A 31 -35.96 6.38 -3.74
CA SER A 31 -34.97 5.43 -3.23
C SER A 31 -34.66 4.39 -4.31
N ALA A 32 -33.43 4.43 -4.85
CA ALA A 32 -32.89 3.33 -5.62
C ALA A 32 -32.59 2.18 -4.65
N ALA A 33 -33.46 1.18 -4.66
CA ALA A 33 -33.30 -0.08 -3.95
C ALA A 33 -31.94 -0.71 -4.27
N SER A 34 -31.27 -1.23 -3.25
CA SER A 34 -30.02 -1.98 -3.39
C SER A 34 -30.22 -3.17 -4.34
N PRO A 35 -29.32 -3.40 -5.32
CA PRO A 35 -29.39 -4.61 -6.12
C PRO A 35 -29.11 -5.84 -5.23
N PRO A 36 -29.73 -7.00 -5.53
CA PRO A 36 -29.51 -8.23 -4.78
C PRO A 36 -28.03 -8.68 -4.87
N PRO A 37 -27.57 -9.50 -3.91
CA PRO A 37 -26.19 -9.99 -3.93
C PRO A 37 -25.94 -10.75 -5.22
N ILE A 38 -24.97 -10.28 -6.01
CA ILE A 38 -24.46 -11.02 -7.16
C ILE A 38 -23.73 -12.23 -6.59
N VAL A 39 -24.41 -13.37 -6.60
CA VAL A 39 -23.79 -14.68 -6.42
C VAL A 39 -22.77 -14.83 -7.55
N ALA A 40 -21.51 -15.10 -7.19
CA ALA A 40 -20.48 -15.44 -8.14
C ALA A 40 -20.98 -16.62 -8.97
N VAL A 41 -21.35 -16.34 -10.22
CA VAL A 41 -21.48 -17.39 -11.21
C VAL A 41 -20.05 -17.87 -11.43
N ASP A 42 -19.77 -19.12 -11.10
CA ASP A 42 -18.58 -19.80 -11.58
C ASP A 42 -18.43 -19.47 -13.07
N PRO A 43 -17.23 -19.15 -13.58
CA PRO A 43 -17.06 -18.87 -14.99
C PRO A 43 -17.50 -20.12 -15.74
N ALA A 44 -18.71 -20.06 -16.30
CA ALA A 44 -19.18 -21.02 -17.27
C ALA A 44 -18.07 -21.15 -18.30
N GLY A 45 -17.60 -22.38 -18.51
CA GLY A 45 -16.47 -22.67 -19.37
C GLY A 45 -16.65 -21.95 -20.71
N SER A 46 -15.81 -20.96 -20.96
CA SER A 46 -15.61 -20.47 -22.32
C SER A 46 -14.92 -21.62 -23.04
N ALA A 47 -15.70 -22.37 -23.82
CA ALA A 47 -15.14 -23.28 -24.81
C ALA A 47 -14.14 -22.46 -25.63
N SER A 48 -12.88 -22.91 -25.64
CA SER A 48 -11.84 -22.37 -26.50
C SER A 48 -12.36 -22.47 -27.94
N ALA A 49 -12.73 -21.35 -28.55
CA ALA A 49 -12.92 -21.34 -30.00
C ALA A 49 -11.57 -21.76 -30.60
N ALA A 50 -11.57 -22.81 -31.42
CA ALA A 50 -10.35 -23.24 -32.09
C ALA A 50 -9.84 -22.10 -32.97
N LEU A 51 -8.53 -21.84 -32.93
CA LEU A 51 -7.89 -20.83 -33.78
C LEU A 51 -8.14 -21.18 -35.26
N ALA A 52 -8.97 -20.40 -35.94
CA ALA A 52 -9.20 -20.57 -37.38
C ALA A 52 -7.94 -20.15 -38.16
N PRO A 53 -7.51 -20.91 -39.18
CA PRO A 53 -6.34 -20.57 -39.97
C PRO A 53 -6.59 -19.29 -40.81
N PRO A 54 -5.56 -18.45 -41.05
CA PRO A 54 -5.66 -17.31 -41.96
C PRO A 54 -5.78 -17.76 -43.42
N ALA A 55 -5.95 -16.79 -44.32
CA ALA A 55 -5.90 -17.04 -45.76
C ALA A 55 -4.52 -17.54 -46.20
N LEU A 56 -4.46 -18.45 -47.18
CA LEU A 56 -3.22 -19.12 -47.60
C LEU A 56 -2.24 -18.22 -48.37
N ASP A 57 -2.69 -17.05 -48.80
CA ASP A 57 -1.95 -16.08 -49.61
C ASP A 57 -1.16 -15.04 -48.78
N ASP A 58 -1.23 -15.10 -47.45
CA ASP A 58 -0.39 -14.31 -46.54
C ASP A 58 0.59 -15.23 -45.77
N PRO A 59 1.83 -15.40 -46.27
CA PRO A 59 2.84 -16.25 -45.64
C PRO A 59 3.19 -15.85 -44.22
N LEU A 60 3.11 -14.56 -43.88
CA LEU A 60 3.42 -14.07 -42.54
C LEU A 60 2.28 -14.39 -41.57
N ALA A 61 1.03 -14.16 -41.97
CA ALA A 61 -0.13 -14.56 -41.17
C ALA A 61 -0.13 -16.07 -40.91
N GLN A 62 0.23 -16.89 -41.91
CA GLN A 62 0.40 -18.34 -41.74
C GLN A 62 1.53 -18.69 -40.76
N ALA A 63 2.66 -17.99 -40.83
CA ALA A 63 3.78 -18.21 -39.90
C ALA A 63 3.44 -17.80 -38.46
N ILE A 64 2.73 -16.68 -38.26
CA ILE A 64 2.21 -16.23 -36.96
C ILE A 64 1.23 -17.27 -36.41
N TYR A 65 0.27 -17.71 -37.22
CA TYR A 65 -0.67 -18.77 -36.85
C TYR A 65 0.05 -20.07 -36.44
N ALA A 66 1.01 -20.52 -37.24
CA ALA A 66 1.80 -21.72 -36.96
C ALA A 66 2.58 -21.59 -35.64
N ARG A 67 3.14 -20.41 -35.36
CA ARG A 67 3.83 -20.15 -34.10
C ARG A 67 2.86 -20.21 -32.91
N LEU A 68 1.69 -19.59 -33.00
CA LEU A 68 0.65 -19.63 -31.96
C LEU A 68 0.15 -21.05 -31.66
N GLN A 69 0.04 -21.91 -32.68
CA GLN A 69 -0.29 -23.32 -32.50
C GLN A 69 0.77 -24.06 -31.66
N GLN A 70 2.05 -23.71 -31.83
CA GLN A 70 3.13 -24.27 -31.00
C GLN A 70 3.11 -23.74 -29.56
N MET A 71 2.61 -22.51 -29.34
CA MET A 71 2.46 -21.93 -27.99
C MET A 71 1.32 -22.56 -27.19
N THR A 72 0.37 -23.21 -27.87
CA THR A 72 -0.78 -23.83 -27.24
C THR A 72 -0.37 -25.26 -26.85
N PRO A 73 -0.50 -25.69 -25.58
CA PRO A 73 -0.10 -27.05 -25.20
C PRO A 73 -0.80 -28.10 -26.05
N MET A 74 -0.03 -28.85 -26.85
CA MET A 74 -0.50 -30.08 -27.50
C MET A 74 -0.62 -31.18 -26.42
N GLY A 75 -1.63 -31.09 -25.56
CA GLY A 75 -1.90 -32.11 -24.54
C GLY A 75 -2.15 -31.54 -23.15
N ALA A 76 -3.11 -32.14 -22.45
CA ALA A 76 -3.67 -31.71 -21.17
C ALA A 76 -2.72 -31.85 -19.95
N GLY A 77 -1.58 -31.18 -19.97
CA GLY A 77 -0.73 -30.94 -18.80
C GLY A 77 -0.87 -29.48 -18.35
N PRO A 78 -1.07 -29.18 -17.05
CA PRO A 78 -1.25 -27.79 -16.62
C PRO A 78 0.08 -27.04 -16.66
N LEU A 79 0.19 -26.07 -17.57
CA LEU A 79 1.11 -24.95 -17.44
C LEU A 79 0.86 -24.21 -16.11
N PRO A 80 1.86 -23.55 -15.51
CA PRO A 80 1.61 -22.57 -14.46
C PRO A 80 0.53 -21.56 -14.92
N ARG A 81 -0.45 -21.24 -14.07
CA ARG A 81 -1.61 -20.40 -14.43
C ARG A 81 -1.24 -19.05 -15.06
N SER A 82 -0.09 -18.47 -14.72
CA SER A 82 0.43 -17.23 -15.29
C SER A 82 0.80 -17.37 -16.77
N ASP A 83 1.50 -18.44 -17.11
CA ASP A 83 2.11 -18.62 -18.43
C ASP A 83 1.04 -19.04 -19.45
N ALA A 84 0.06 -19.84 -19.01
CA ALA A 84 -1.15 -20.15 -19.78
C ALA A 84 -2.01 -18.89 -20.08
N SER A 85 -2.00 -17.89 -19.19
CA SER A 85 -2.79 -16.67 -19.37
C SER A 85 -2.16 -15.68 -20.35
N ILE A 86 -0.82 -15.57 -20.35
CA ILE A 86 -0.09 -14.72 -21.30
C ILE A 86 -0.14 -15.32 -22.70
N GLY A 87 0.12 -16.64 -22.85
CA GLY A 87 0.01 -17.32 -24.15
C GLY A 87 -1.39 -17.17 -24.76
N ARG A 88 -2.44 -17.27 -23.94
CA ARG A 88 -3.81 -17.01 -24.37
C ARG A 88 -4.02 -15.55 -24.78
N ALA A 89 -3.51 -14.57 -24.02
CA ALA A 89 -3.64 -13.16 -24.37
C ALA A 89 -2.95 -12.82 -25.70
N VAL A 90 -1.77 -13.38 -25.96
CA VAL A 90 -1.06 -13.23 -27.25
C VAL A 90 -1.85 -13.86 -28.39
N ALA A 91 -2.41 -15.07 -28.18
CA ALA A 91 -3.27 -15.71 -29.17
C ALA A 91 -4.53 -14.88 -29.47
N ASP A 92 -5.24 -14.43 -28.43
CA ASP A 92 -6.44 -13.61 -28.55
C ASP A 92 -6.14 -12.29 -29.28
N PHE A 93 -4.98 -11.68 -29.05
CA PHE A 93 -4.53 -10.47 -29.74
C PHE A 93 -4.42 -10.67 -31.25
N TYR A 94 -3.71 -11.72 -31.70
CA TYR A 94 -3.56 -11.99 -33.13
C TYR A 94 -4.84 -12.52 -33.78
N VAL A 95 -5.67 -13.29 -33.06
CA VAL A 95 -7.00 -13.68 -33.56
C VAL A 95 -7.85 -12.45 -33.89
N GLN A 96 -7.87 -11.46 -33.00
CA GLN A 96 -8.64 -10.23 -33.23
C GLN A 96 -8.05 -9.32 -34.32
N ARG A 97 -6.73 -9.39 -34.54
CA ARG A 97 -6.07 -8.72 -35.69
C ARG A 97 -6.13 -9.54 -36.98
N HIS A 98 -6.87 -10.66 -37.02
CA HIS A 98 -6.89 -11.58 -38.16
C HIS A 98 -5.47 -12.00 -38.62
N TYR A 99 -4.57 -12.18 -37.65
CA TYR A 99 -3.15 -12.51 -37.81
C TYR A 99 -2.32 -11.46 -38.58
N ALA A 100 -2.85 -10.25 -38.76
CA ALA A 100 -2.08 -9.14 -39.31
C ALA A 100 -0.92 -8.76 -38.39
N ALA A 101 0.24 -8.50 -38.98
CA ALA A 101 1.44 -8.10 -38.26
C ALA A 101 1.22 -6.80 -37.46
N ALA A 102 1.76 -6.76 -36.25
CA ALA A 102 1.64 -5.65 -35.31
C ALA A 102 2.92 -4.80 -35.25
N TRP A 103 4.09 -5.40 -35.46
CA TRP A 103 5.37 -4.78 -35.19
C TRP A 103 6.16 -4.45 -36.45
N SER A 104 5.50 -4.36 -37.59
CA SER A 104 6.12 -4.07 -38.90
C SER A 104 6.67 -2.65 -39.04
N ASP A 105 6.29 -1.75 -38.13
CA ASP A 105 6.72 -0.37 -38.09
C ASP A 105 7.93 -0.20 -37.15
N GLU A 106 9.04 0.37 -37.65
CA GLU A 106 10.26 0.56 -36.84
C GLU A 106 10.00 1.46 -35.63
N ALA A 107 9.13 2.47 -35.74
CA ALA A 107 8.87 3.38 -34.62
C ALA A 107 8.17 2.64 -33.48
N ASN A 108 7.23 1.74 -33.78
CA ASN A 108 6.63 0.86 -32.76
C ASN A 108 7.67 -0.04 -32.09
N ALA A 109 8.53 -0.68 -32.88
CA ALA A 109 9.59 -1.55 -32.35
C ALA A 109 10.55 -0.77 -31.42
N ARG A 110 10.97 0.44 -31.82
CA ARG A 110 11.84 1.31 -31.01
C ARG A 110 11.14 1.81 -29.75
N GLN A 111 9.86 2.17 -29.82
CA GLN A 111 9.09 2.55 -28.63
C GLN A 111 8.90 1.40 -27.65
N LEU A 112 8.72 0.17 -28.15
CA LEU A 112 8.70 -1.02 -27.29
C LEU A 112 10.02 -1.17 -26.53
N LEU A 113 11.17 -1.13 -27.23
CA LEU A 113 12.48 -1.23 -26.57
C LEU A 113 12.66 -0.14 -25.50
N ALA A 114 12.26 1.10 -25.77
CA ALA A 114 12.31 2.19 -24.80
C ALA A 114 11.40 1.94 -23.59
N GLY A 115 10.18 1.46 -23.82
CA GLY A 115 9.23 1.06 -22.78
C GLY A 115 9.79 -0.05 -21.89
N LEU A 116 10.34 -1.11 -22.49
CA LEU A 116 10.96 -2.22 -21.78
C LEU A 116 12.20 -1.78 -20.98
N ALA A 117 13.06 -0.92 -21.53
CA ALA A 117 14.20 -0.36 -20.80
C ALA A 117 13.77 0.50 -19.61
N SER A 118 12.60 1.16 -19.70
CA SER A 118 12.07 1.98 -18.61
C SER A 118 11.57 1.18 -17.39
N MET A 119 11.39 -0.14 -17.55
CA MET A 119 10.90 -1.06 -16.51
C MET A 119 11.81 -1.13 -15.29
N ASP A 120 13.12 -0.94 -15.49
CA ASP A 120 14.05 -0.83 -14.36
C ASP A 120 13.59 0.28 -13.40
N GLY A 121 13.17 1.43 -13.92
CA GLY A 121 12.66 2.56 -13.12
C GLY A 121 11.42 2.22 -12.29
N ASP A 122 10.67 1.19 -12.68
CA ASP A 122 9.52 0.65 -11.95
C ASP A 122 9.92 -0.42 -10.91
N GLY A 123 11.23 -0.64 -10.72
CA GLY A 123 11.77 -1.61 -9.78
C GLY A 123 11.68 -3.06 -10.26
N LEU A 124 11.31 -3.26 -11.52
CA LEU A 124 11.33 -4.53 -12.24
C LEU A 124 12.68 -4.71 -12.93
N LEU A 125 12.92 -5.87 -13.56
CA LEU A 125 14.16 -6.13 -14.30
C LEU A 125 13.83 -6.14 -15.80
N SER A 126 14.46 -5.27 -16.57
CA SER A 126 14.17 -5.18 -18.02
C SER A 126 14.42 -6.49 -18.79
N GLU A 127 15.37 -7.32 -18.31
CA GLU A 127 15.68 -8.62 -18.91
C GLU A 127 14.61 -9.70 -18.66
N ASP A 128 13.66 -9.50 -17.74
CA ASP A 128 12.49 -10.39 -17.66
C ASP A 128 11.64 -10.34 -18.94
N TYR A 129 11.81 -9.30 -19.74
CA TYR A 129 11.11 -9.06 -21.01
C TYR A 129 12.00 -9.23 -22.23
N HIS A 130 13.14 -9.94 -22.09
CA HIS A 130 14.07 -10.25 -23.18
C HIS A 130 14.62 -9.01 -23.91
N LEU A 131 14.82 -7.89 -23.20
CA LEU A 131 15.24 -6.62 -23.79
C LEU A 131 16.50 -6.75 -24.67
N ALA A 132 17.54 -7.46 -24.22
CA ALA A 132 18.76 -7.64 -24.99
C ALA A 132 18.53 -8.42 -26.31
N ALA A 133 17.70 -9.47 -26.26
CA ALA A 133 17.37 -10.27 -27.44
C ALA A 133 16.52 -9.46 -28.44
N LEU A 134 15.49 -8.77 -27.95
CA LEU A 134 14.66 -7.90 -28.79
C LEU A 134 15.45 -6.75 -29.40
N THR A 135 16.38 -6.15 -28.65
CA THR A 135 17.28 -5.11 -29.18
C THR A 135 18.08 -5.65 -30.37
N THR A 136 18.65 -6.85 -30.22
CA THR A 136 19.39 -7.51 -31.29
C THR A 136 18.50 -7.79 -32.52
N GLN A 137 17.28 -8.25 -32.31
CA GLN A 137 16.30 -8.50 -33.38
C GLN A 137 15.91 -7.21 -34.12
N VAL A 138 15.66 -6.11 -33.39
CA VAL A 138 15.31 -4.81 -33.97
C VAL A 138 16.47 -4.21 -34.74
N ASP A 139 17.69 -4.25 -34.21
CA ASP A 139 18.88 -3.74 -34.92
C ASP A 139 19.23 -4.59 -36.16
N ALA A 140 18.83 -5.87 -36.17
CA ALA A 140 18.90 -6.74 -37.34
C ALA A 140 17.70 -6.58 -38.31
N HIS A 141 16.82 -5.60 -38.07
CA HIS A 141 15.62 -5.34 -38.85
C HIS A 141 14.66 -6.55 -38.98
N ALA A 142 14.57 -7.40 -37.95
CA ALA A 142 13.70 -8.58 -37.96
C ALA A 142 12.22 -8.25 -38.21
N TYR A 143 11.78 -7.04 -37.82
CA TYR A 143 10.43 -6.51 -38.10
C TYR A 143 10.10 -6.37 -39.58
N ALA A 144 11.11 -6.28 -40.44
CA ALA A 144 11.02 -6.15 -41.88
C ALA A 144 11.67 -7.32 -42.64
N SER A 145 11.92 -8.45 -41.96
CA SER A 145 12.51 -9.64 -42.59
C SER A 145 11.61 -10.20 -43.70
N ASP A 146 12.23 -10.59 -44.82
CA ASP A 146 11.57 -11.30 -45.91
C ASP A 146 11.29 -12.77 -45.58
N ASP A 147 11.93 -13.33 -44.54
CA ASP A 147 11.63 -14.66 -44.02
C ASP A 147 10.40 -14.58 -43.09
N PRO A 148 9.24 -15.15 -43.51
CA PRO A 148 8.01 -15.09 -42.72
C PRO A 148 8.13 -15.76 -41.35
N VAL A 149 8.97 -16.78 -41.21
CA VAL A 149 9.17 -17.49 -39.94
C VAL A 149 10.00 -16.65 -38.98
N ALA A 150 11.10 -16.07 -39.44
CA ALA A 150 11.91 -15.16 -38.63
C ALA A 150 11.09 -13.95 -38.16
N ARG A 151 10.28 -13.36 -39.07
CA ARG A 151 9.41 -12.23 -38.74
C ARG A 151 8.29 -12.61 -37.77
N ALA A 152 7.67 -13.78 -37.94
CA ALA A 152 6.69 -14.30 -36.98
C ALA A 152 7.27 -14.53 -35.57
N ASN A 153 8.53 -14.98 -35.46
CA ASN A 153 9.19 -15.11 -34.16
C ASN A 153 9.34 -13.74 -33.46
N PHE A 154 9.80 -12.72 -34.19
CA PHE A 154 9.87 -11.35 -33.66
C PHE A 154 8.49 -10.81 -33.24
N GLU A 155 7.46 -11.02 -34.07
CA GLU A 155 6.07 -10.62 -33.77
C GLU A 155 5.57 -11.21 -32.44
N ILE A 156 5.80 -12.49 -32.20
CA ILE A 156 5.40 -13.17 -30.96
C ILE A 156 6.25 -12.73 -29.77
N ASP A 157 7.57 -12.60 -29.93
CA ASP A 157 8.47 -12.16 -28.86
C ASP A 157 8.12 -10.73 -28.40
N ALA A 158 7.95 -9.80 -29.36
CA ALA A 158 7.59 -8.41 -29.11
C ALA A 158 6.21 -8.29 -28.44
N THR A 159 5.20 -9.00 -28.95
CA THR A 159 3.84 -8.98 -28.37
C THR A 159 3.82 -9.56 -26.97
N SER A 160 4.54 -10.67 -26.74
CA SER A 160 4.63 -11.30 -25.42
C SER A 160 5.29 -10.38 -24.39
N ALA A 161 6.40 -9.74 -24.77
CA ALA A 161 7.07 -8.76 -23.92
C ALA A 161 6.18 -7.56 -23.62
N TYR A 162 5.50 -7.03 -24.63
CA TYR A 162 4.61 -5.86 -24.50
C TYR A 162 3.44 -6.12 -23.55
N ILE A 163 2.66 -7.18 -23.79
CA ILE A 163 1.50 -7.53 -22.95
C ILE A 163 1.94 -7.78 -21.51
N THR A 164 3.04 -8.52 -21.32
CA THR A 164 3.54 -8.86 -19.98
C THR A 164 3.98 -7.61 -19.23
N ALA A 165 4.73 -6.72 -19.87
CA ALA A 165 5.16 -5.47 -19.26
C ALA A 165 3.97 -4.62 -18.82
N LEU A 166 2.96 -4.43 -19.67
CA LEU A 166 1.77 -3.64 -19.33
C LEU A 166 0.96 -4.26 -18.19
N VAL A 167 0.75 -5.58 -18.20
CA VAL A 167 0.05 -6.28 -17.12
C VAL A 167 0.80 -6.14 -15.80
N GLN A 168 2.12 -6.32 -15.81
CA GLN A 168 2.94 -6.23 -14.60
C GLN A 168 3.08 -4.80 -14.10
N LEU A 169 3.08 -3.78 -14.97
CA LEU A 169 2.98 -2.37 -14.56
C LEU A 169 1.63 -2.07 -13.88
N ALA A 170 0.55 -2.62 -14.40
CA ALA A 170 -0.81 -2.34 -13.92
C ALA A 170 -1.18 -3.10 -12.64
N ARG A 171 -0.68 -4.33 -12.46
CA ARG A 171 -1.12 -5.24 -11.38
C ARG A 171 0.01 -5.74 -10.48
N GLY A 172 1.27 -5.51 -10.85
CA GLY A 172 2.44 -6.09 -10.19
C GLY A 172 2.93 -7.37 -10.86
N LYS A 173 4.22 -7.67 -10.68
CA LYS A 173 4.88 -8.91 -11.12
C LYS A 173 4.61 -10.08 -10.16
N VAL A 174 4.42 -9.77 -8.88
CA VAL A 174 4.32 -10.76 -7.79
C VAL A 174 2.88 -10.80 -7.29
N ASP A 175 2.31 -12.01 -7.23
CA ASP A 175 0.99 -12.24 -6.63
C ASP A 175 1.08 -12.12 -5.10
N PRO A 176 0.49 -11.09 -4.48
CA PRO A 176 0.58 -10.87 -3.04
C PRO A 176 -0.07 -11.98 -2.21
N ALA A 177 -1.09 -12.68 -2.74
CA ALA A 177 -1.76 -13.76 -2.03
C ALA A 177 -0.86 -15.01 -1.84
N ARG A 178 0.20 -15.15 -2.65
CA ARG A 178 1.23 -16.19 -2.46
C ARG A 178 2.21 -15.87 -1.34
N LEU A 179 2.33 -14.59 -0.96
CA LEU A 179 3.24 -14.13 0.08
C LEU A 179 2.52 -13.95 1.43
N ASP A 180 1.27 -13.51 1.41
CA ASP A 180 0.47 -13.32 2.62
C ASP A 180 -0.94 -13.93 2.46
N PRO A 181 -1.26 -15.00 3.21
CA PRO A 181 -2.58 -15.63 3.14
C PRO A 181 -3.72 -14.74 3.68
N THR A 182 -3.42 -13.62 4.36
CA THR A 182 -4.45 -12.67 4.80
C THR A 182 -4.87 -11.67 3.71
N TRP A 183 -4.16 -11.65 2.58
CA TRP A 183 -4.40 -10.72 1.49
C TRP A 183 -5.77 -10.94 0.85
N ASN A 184 -6.57 -9.88 0.79
CA ASN A 184 -7.90 -9.88 0.16
C ASN A 184 -8.19 -8.58 -0.60
N PHE A 185 -7.16 -7.83 -1.00
CA PHE A 185 -7.35 -6.66 -1.83
C PHE A 185 -7.70 -7.09 -3.25
N ASP A 186 -8.70 -6.43 -3.83
CA ASP A 186 -9.08 -6.67 -5.21
C ASP A 186 -7.90 -6.33 -6.13
N PRO A 187 -7.47 -7.24 -7.01
CA PRO A 187 -6.47 -6.90 -8.02
C PRO A 187 -7.04 -5.81 -8.95
N ALA A 188 -6.19 -4.94 -9.51
CA ALA A 188 -6.64 -3.98 -10.50
C ALA A 188 -7.34 -4.71 -11.64
N VAL A 189 -8.66 -4.58 -11.77
CA VAL A 189 -9.42 -5.29 -12.81
C VAL A 189 -9.22 -4.57 -14.14
N ILE A 190 -8.16 -4.95 -14.87
CA ILE A 190 -8.11 -4.75 -16.33
C ILE A 190 -9.25 -5.53 -16.95
N ASP A 191 -10.24 -4.82 -17.48
CA ASP A 191 -11.26 -5.39 -18.36
C ASP A 191 -10.55 -5.95 -19.61
N PRO A 192 -10.67 -7.26 -19.91
CA PRO A 192 -9.93 -7.86 -21.02
C PRO A 192 -10.24 -7.22 -22.38
N ALA A 193 -11.47 -6.78 -22.62
CA ALA A 193 -11.86 -6.14 -23.88
C ALA A 193 -11.27 -4.73 -23.97
N GLN A 194 -11.31 -3.95 -22.88
CA GLN A 194 -10.67 -2.63 -22.85
C GLN A 194 -9.15 -2.74 -22.97
N GLY A 195 -8.54 -3.70 -22.28
CA GLY A 195 -7.10 -3.97 -22.37
C GLY A 195 -6.69 -4.35 -23.80
N MET A 196 -7.48 -5.20 -24.46
CA MET A 196 -7.21 -5.60 -25.84
C MET A 196 -7.39 -4.44 -26.84
N SER A 197 -8.42 -3.63 -26.65
CA SER A 197 -8.64 -2.41 -27.44
C SER A 197 -7.46 -1.44 -27.29
N MET A 198 -7.00 -1.20 -26.07
CA MET A 198 -5.83 -0.36 -25.79
C MET A 198 -4.56 -0.89 -26.48
N LEU A 199 -4.32 -2.21 -26.45
CA LEU A 199 -3.19 -2.84 -27.14
C LEU A 199 -3.23 -2.56 -28.64
N GLN A 200 -4.37 -2.81 -29.30
CA GLN A 200 -4.52 -2.58 -30.75
C GLN A 200 -4.35 -1.11 -31.11
N THR A 201 -5.06 -0.21 -30.43
CA THR A 201 -4.98 1.23 -30.67
C THR A 201 -3.55 1.76 -30.49
N SER A 202 -2.84 1.31 -29.46
CA SER A 202 -1.46 1.76 -29.22
C SER A 202 -0.49 1.41 -30.36
N ILE A 203 -0.74 0.29 -31.03
CA ILE A 203 0.06 -0.18 -32.16
C ILE A 203 -0.32 0.58 -33.43
N ASP A 204 -1.61 0.72 -33.70
CA ASP A 204 -2.11 1.35 -34.91
C ASP A 204 -1.82 2.87 -34.93
N GLU A 205 -1.84 3.52 -33.77
CA GLU A 205 -1.57 4.96 -33.61
C GLU A 205 -0.12 5.29 -33.29
N ARG A 206 0.77 4.29 -33.20
CA ARG A 206 2.17 4.44 -32.80
C ARG A 206 2.35 5.13 -31.44
N SER A 207 1.54 4.75 -30.46
CA SER A 207 1.48 5.35 -29.12
C SER A 207 1.85 4.34 -28.02
N ILE A 208 2.79 3.44 -28.31
CA ILE A 208 3.28 2.41 -27.38
C ILE A 208 3.82 3.03 -26.08
N GLU A 209 4.59 4.12 -26.17
CA GLU A 209 5.11 4.82 -24.97
C GLU A 209 3.97 5.30 -24.05
N GLN A 210 2.89 5.83 -24.64
CA GLN A 210 1.72 6.27 -23.91
C GLN A 210 1.01 5.09 -23.21
N ALA A 211 0.95 3.92 -23.84
CA ALA A 211 0.39 2.72 -23.19
C ALA A 211 1.19 2.31 -21.95
N PHE A 212 2.54 2.35 -22.00
CA PHE A 212 3.39 2.13 -20.83
C PHE A 212 3.14 3.19 -19.74
N ALA A 213 2.91 4.45 -20.10
CA ALA A 213 2.59 5.51 -19.15
C ALA A 213 1.22 5.27 -18.47
N MET A 214 0.20 4.86 -19.23
CA MET A 214 -1.15 4.58 -18.72
C MET A 214 -1.22 3.32 -17.87
N ALA A 215 -0.42 2.29 -18.18
CA ALA A 215 -0.38 1.05 -17.42
C ALA A 215 0.19 1.23 -16.00
N ARG A 216 0.99 2.26 -15.75
CA ARG A 216 1.51 2.56 -14.41
C ARG A 216 0.40 3.07 -13.49
N PRO A 217 0.50 2.87 -12.16
CA PRO A 217 -0.35 3.57 -11.20
C PRO A 217 -0.25 5.09 -11.40
N GLN A 218 -1.39 5.75 -11.62
CA GLN A 218 -1.49 7.19 -11.86
C GLN A 218 -1.35 8.04 -10.58
N ASN A 219 -1.17 7.38 -9.43
CA ASN A 219 -1.00 8.06 -8.15
C ASN A 219 0.39 8.74 -8.08
N PRO A 220 0.49 10.03 -7.68
CA PRO A 220 1.77 10.75 -7.61
C PRO A 220 2.86 10.07 -6.77
N LEU A 221 2.47 9.30 -5.74
CA LEU A 221 3.41 8.56 -4.90
C LEU A 221 4.21 7.53 -5.73
N TYR A 222 3.58 6.91 -6.73
CA TYR A 222 4.26 5.95 -7.59
C TYR A 222 5.37 6.60 -8.42
N ALA A 223 5.08 7.76 -9.05
CA ALA A 223 6.09 8.52 -9.79
C ALA A 223 7.25 8.97 -8.88
N GLN A 224 6.94 9.46 -7.68
CA GLN A 224 7.97 9.85 -6.70
C GLN A 224 8.86 8.67 -6.27
N LEU A 225 8.30 7.48 -6.10
CA LEU A 225 9.07 6.27 -5.81
C LEU A 225 10.02 5.89 -6.97
N ARG A 226 9.58 6.05 -8.23
CA ARG A 226 10.42 5.82 -9.41
C ARG A 226 11.58 6.81 -9.48
N ASP A 227 11.30 8.09 -9.27
CA ASP A 227 12.33 9.13 -9.24
C ASP A 227 13.36 8.86 -8.14
N ALA A 228 12.89 8.50 -6.94
CA ALA A 228 13.75 8.17 -5.82
C ALA A 228 14.61 6.91 -6.10
N LEU A 229 14.04 5.89 -6.76
CA LEU A 229 14.79 4.72 -7.20
C LEU A 229 15.90 5.10 -8.20
N ALA A 230 15.61 5.99 -9.15
CA ALA A 230 16.60 6.47 -10.10
C ALA A 230 17.76 7.21 -9.40
N GLN A 231 17.46 8.07 -8.42
CA GLN A 231 18.49 8.77 -7.63
C GLN A 231 19.34 7.80 -6.81
N LEU A 232 18.74 6.77 -6.21
CA LEU A 232 19.46 5.75 -5.46
C LEU A 232 20.40 4.94 -6.37
N ARG A 233 19.94 4.54 -7.56
CA ARG A 233 20.80 3.83 -8.52
C ARG A 233 21.93 4.69 -9.05
N LYS A 234 21.67 5.98 -9.34
CA LYS A 234 22.72 6.94 -9.71
C LYS A 234 23.79 7.05 -8.61
N SER A 235 23.34 7.14 -7.36
CA SER A 235 24.24 7.19 -6.20
C SER A 235 25.03 5.88 -6.04
N ALA A 236 24.42 4.73 -6.28
CA ALA A 236 25.09 3.43 -6.25
C ALA A 236 26.16 3.31 -7.35
N ALA A 237 25.86 3.74 -8.58
CA ALA A 237 26.82 3.77 -9.68
C ALA A 237 27.99 4.74 -9.42
N GLY A 238 27.78 5.79 -8.64
CA GLY A 238 28.82 6.73 -8.20
C GLY A 238 29.70 6.26 -7.03
N GLY A 239 29.63 4.97 -6.63
CA GLY A 239 30.41 4.41 -5.53
C GLY A 239 29.63 4.18 -4.23
N GLY A 240 28.34 4.53 -4.20
CA GLY A 240 27.45 4.27 -3.06
C GLY A 240 27.66 5.19 -1.87
N TRP A 241 27.21 4.76 -0.70
CA TRP A 241 27.33 5.53 0.55
C TRP A 241 28.54 5.04 1.37
N PRO A 242 29.36 5.95 1.93
CA PRO A 242 30.50 5.56 2.76
C PRO A 242 30.03 4.97 4.09
N SER A 243 30.74 3.99 4.64
CA SER A 243 30.44 3.45 5.96
C SER A 243 31.03 4.31 7.08
N VAL A 244 30.37 4.29 8.24
CA VAL A 244 30.87 4.88 9.48
C VAL A 244 31.52 3.77 10.31
N PRO A 245 32.79 3.89 10.73
CA PRO A 245 33.47 2.86 11.51
C PRO A 245 32.76 2.54 12.84
N GLU A 246 32.85 1.28 13.26
CA GLU A 246 32.30 0.83 14.54
C GLU A 246 33.01 1.44 15.75
N GLY A 247 32.35 1.38 16.91
CA GLY A 247 32.92 1.75 18.21
C GLY A 247 31.90 2.37 19.17
N PRO A 248 32.36 3.01 20.25
CA PRO A 248 31.49 3.66 21.24
C PRO A 248 30.63 4.77 20.63
N SER A 249 29.51 5.09 21.29
CA SER A 249 28.56 6.10 20.82
C SER A 249 29.21 7.48 20.62
N LEU A 250 28.94 8.11 19.47
CA LEU A 250 29.31 9.50 19.20
C LEU A 250 28.19 10.42 19.69
N LYS A 251 28.56 11.46 20.45
CA LYS A 251 27.62 12.38 21.09
C LYS A 251 27.95 13.84 20.76
N PRO A 252 26.96 14.75 20.84
CA PRO A 252 27.19 16.19 20.70
C PRO A 252 28.35 16.69 21.56
N GLY A 253 29.24 17.49 20.94
CA GLY A 253 30.41 18.09 21.59
C GLY A 253 31.69 17.24 21.56
N MET A 254 31.62 15.95 21.17
CA MET A 254 32.80 15.09 21.07
C MET A 254 33.72 15.50 19.92
N THR A 255 35.00 15.16 20.04
CA THR A 255 35.97 15.13 18.93
C THR A 255 36.44 13.70 18.76
N ASP A 256 36.27 13.13 17.56
CA ASP A 256 36.56 11.72 17.28
C ASP A 256 36.84 11.56 15.78
N PRO A 257 37.87 10.79 15.38
CA PRO A 257 38.20 10.59 13.96
C PRO A 257 37.04 10.00 13.15
N ARG A 258 36.09 9.29 13.78
CA ARG A 258 34.90 8.73 13.14
C ARG A 258 33.86 9.78 12.74
N VAL A 259 33.97 11.02 13.23
CA VAL A 259 33.07 12.12 12.82
C VAL A 259 33.30 12.52 11.36
N GLY A 260 34.53 12.39 10.84
CA GLY A 260 34.81 12.64 9.42
C GLY A 260 34.00 11.71 8.50
N PRO A 261 34.11 10.38 8.65
CA PRO A 261 33.25 9.42 7.94
C PRO A 261 31.75 9.64 8.17
N LEU A 262 31.32 9.99 9.40
CA LEU A 262 29.92 10.32 9.68
C LEU A 262 29.43 11.51 8.84
N ARG A 263 30.22 12.59 8.76
CA ARG A 263 29.90 13.76 7.93
C ARG A 263 29.80 13.38 6.46
N ALA A 264 30.77 12.65 5.93
CA ALA A 264 30.73 12.16 4.56
C ALA A 264 29.47 11.31 4.28
N ARG A 265 29.07 10.45 5.22
CA ARG A 265 27.84 9.65 5.12
C ARG A 265 26.57 10.50 5.15
N LEU A 266 26.52 11.53 5.99
CA LEU A 266 25.39 12.46 6.08
C LEU A 266 25.28 13.34 4.84
N VAL A 267 26.41 13.75 4.24
CA VAL A 267 26.43 14.45 2.94
C VAL A 267 25.90 13.53 1.84
N ALA A 268 26.41 12.30 1.75
CA ALA A 268 25.97 11.33 0.74
C ALA A 268 24.48 10.96 0.87
N GLY A 269 23.91 11.07 2.07
CA GLY A 269 22.48 10.90 2.33
C GLY A 269 21.63 12.17 2.22
N GLY A 270 22.22 13.33 1.88
CA GLY A 270 21.50 14.60 1.76
C GLY A 270 21.09 15.25 3.09
N TYR A 271 21.70 14.85 4.21
CA TYR A 271 21.45 15.44 5.54
C TYR A 271 22.37 16.61 5.85
N LEU A 272 23.49 16.73 5.15
CA LEU A 272 24.51 17.75 5.37
C LEU A 272 24.97 18.34 4.04
N ALA A 273 25.31 19.64 4.03
CA ALA A 273 25.86 20.29 2.84
C ALA A 273 27.25 19.76 2.50
N ALA A 274 27.58 19.65 1.21
CA ALA A 274 28.85 19.09 0.74
C ALA A 274 30.09 19.81 1.31
N THR A 275 29.99 21.11 1.57
CA THR A 275 31.06 21.93 2.18
C THR A 275 31.41 21.53 3.61
N LEU A 276 30.56 20.73 4.27
CA LEU A 276 30.73 20.29 5.66
C LEU A 276 31.12 18.81 5.78
N ALA A 277 31.59 18.20 4.68
CA ALA A 277 31.96 16.79 4.61
C ALA A 277 33.17 16.40 5.48
N HIS A 278 33.95 17.37 5.95
CA HIS A 278 35.19 17.15 6.69
C HIS A 278 35.14 17.73 8.11
N GLY A 279 36.05 17.24 8.96
CA GLY A 279 36.18 17.63 10.37
C GLY A 279 35.88 16.46 11.32
N ASP A 280 36.50 16.52 12.50
CA ASP A 280 36.44 15.50 13.55
C ASP A 280 35.56 15.90 14.75
N ARG A 281 35.07 17.14 14.76
CA ARG A 281 34.21 17.66 15.83
C ARG A 281 32.74 17.40 15.57
N TYR A 282 32.04 16.83 16.55
CA TYR A 282 30.59 16.64 16.55
C TYR A 282 29.89 17.93 17.01
N ASP A 283 29.73 18.87 16.08
CA ASP A 283 29.10 20.17 16.34
C ASP A 283 27.56 20.13 16.26
N ASN A 284 26.93 21.30 16.45
CA ASN A 284 25.48 21.43 16.40
C ASN A 284 24.92 21.08 15.02
N THR A 285 25.65 21.41 13.94
CA THR A 285 25.22 21.12 12.58
C THR A 285 25.18 19.61 12.31
N VAL A 286 26.18 18.86 12.79
CA VAL A 286 26.16 17.39 12.76
C VAL A 286 25.04 16.84 13.64
N THR A 287 24.83 17.42 14.82
CA THR A 287 23.74 17.02 15.73
C THR A 287 22.37 17.13 15.05
N ASP A 288 22.08 18.26 14.39
CA ASP A 288 20.82 18.50 13.70
C ASP A 288 20.68 17.61 12.45
N ALA A 289 21.78 17.31 11.75
CA ALA A 289 21.79 16.35 10.65
C ALA A 289 21.49 14.93 11.12
N VAL A 290 22.08 14.49 12.24
CA VAL A 290 21.83 13.16 12.83
C VAL A 290 20.40 13.05 13.34
N LYS A 291 19.84 14.09 13.98
CA LYS A 291 18.43 14.08 14.41
C LYS A 291 17.47 13.92 13.23
N ARG A 292 17.71 14.64 12.13
CA ARG A 292 16.93 14.48 10.89
C ARG A 292 17.08 13.07 10.32
N PHE A 293 18.31 12.53 10.33
CA PHE A 293 18.56 11.15 9.92
C PHE A 293 17.77 10.15 10.77
N GLN A 294 17.86 10.24 12.09
CA GLN A 294 17.13 9.37 13.01
C GLN A 294 15.63 9.44 12.79
N ALA A 295 15.06 10.63 12.64
CA ALA A 295 13.64 10.81 12.33
C ALA A 295 13.26 10.11 11.00
N ASP A 296 14.05 10.30 9.95
CA ASP A 296 13.84 9.66 8.65
C ASP A 296 14.11 8.14 8.68
N GLN A 297 14.78 7.62 9.70
CA GLN A 297 14.99 6.19 9.94
C GLN A 297 14.02 5.58 10.95
N TYR A 298 13.01 6.33 11.41
CA TYR A 298 12.07 5.88 12.45
C TYR A 298 12.76 5.49 13.77
N LEU A 299 13.84 6.19 14.10
CA LEU A 299 14.59 6.07 15.35
C LEU A 299 14.28 7.26 16.28
N GLU A 300 14.63 7.11 17.56
CA GLU A 300 14.60 8.23 18.51
C GLU A 300 15.59 9.32 18.06
N ALA A 301 15.11 10.56 17.88
CA ALA A 301 15.88 11.68 17.34
C ALA A 301 16.66 12.44 18.44
N ASP A 302 17.49 11.73 19.20
CA ASP A 302 18.28 12.28 20.31
C ASP A 302 19.56 13.01 19.86
N GLY A 303 19.98 12.81 18.60
CA GLY A 303 21.20 13.36 18.04
C GLY A 303 22.48 12.63 18.45
N ALA A 304 22.38 11.45 19.06
CA ALA A 304 23.51 10.58 19.36
C ALA A 304 23.61 9.42 18.35
N VAL A 305 24.83 9.11 17.92
CA VAL A 305 25.08 7.92 17.10
C VAL A 305 25.34 6.75 18.03
N GLY A 306 24.27 6.14 18.52
CA GLY A 306 24.29 4.85 19.23
C GLY A 306 24.33 3.66 18.26
N ALA A 307 24.22 2.44 18.79
CA ALA A 307 24.29 1.22 17.99
C ALA A 307 23.20 1.15 16.90
N GLU A 308 21.96 1.53 17.21
CA GLU A 308 20.85 1.53 16.25
C GLU A 308 21.05 2.58 15.13
N THR A 309 21.42 3.82 15.50
CA THR A 309 21.75 4.88 14.53
C THR A 309 22.90 4.46 13.63
N LEU A 310 23.97 3.87 14.20
CA LEU A 310 25.13 3.40 13.45
C LEU A 310 24.75 2.28 12.48
N ALA A 311 23.97 1.29 12.93
CA ALA A 311 23.48 0.23 12.07
C ALA A 311 22.65 0.78 10.91
N ALA A 312 21.77 1.75 11.18
CA ALA A 312 20.96 2.39 10.15
C ALA A 312 21.80 3.23 9.15
N LEU A 313 22.82 3.94 9.62
CA LEU A 313 23.78 4.68 8.77
C LEU A 313 24.51 3.74 7.82
N ASN A 314 24.87 2.55 8.31
CA ASN A 314 25.65 1.55 7.59
C ASN A 314 24.81 0.58 6.75
N VAL A 315 23.49 0.78 6.64
CA VAL A 315 22.66 0.01 5.69
C VAL A 315 23.15 0.31 4.25
N PRO A 316 23.56 -0.72 3.48
CA PRO A 316 24.04 -0.52 2.12
C PRO A 316 22.97 0.10 1.21
N ILE A 317 23.41 0.91 0.24
CA ILE A 317 22.49 1.53 -0.71
C ILE A 317 21.71 0.49 -1.54
N ALA A 318 22.31 -0.66 -1.83
CA ALA A 318 21.64 -1.79 -2.51
C ALA A 318 20.43 -2.31 -1.71
N THR A 319 20.53 -2.34 -0.38
CA THR A 319 19.39 -2.72 0.49
C THR A 319 18.27 -1.68 0.39
N ARG A 320 18.60 -0.38 0.33
CA ARG A 320 17.58 0.68 0.14
C ARG A 320 16.95 0.65 -1.24
N ILE A 321 17.71 0.32 -2.28
CA ILE A 321 17.19 0.06 -3.63
C ILE A 321 16.17 -1.08 -3.56
N GLY A 322 16.50 -2.22 -2.94
CA GLY A 322 15.57 -3.33 -2.74
C GLY A 322 14.30 -2.91 -1.98
N GLN A 323 14.46 -2.10 -0.94
CA GLN A 323 13.34 -1.57 -0.14
C GLN A 323 12.39 -0.70 -0.99
N VAL A 324 12.93 0.20 -1.83
CA VAL A 324 12.10 1.01 -2.74
C VAL A 324 11.43 0.14 -3.81
N ARG A 325 12.13 -0.85 -4.37
CA ARG A 325 11.55 -1.82 -5.32
C ARG A 325 10.35 -2.57 -4.73
N ALA A 326 10.47 -3.04 -3.48
CA ALA A 326 9.38 -3.68 -2.77
C ALA A 326 8.16 -2.75 -2.60
N ASN A 327 8.37 -1.45 -2.34
CA ASN A 327 7.29 -0.48 -2.20
C ASN A 327 6.67 -0.06 -3.55
N LEU A 328 7.44 -0.04 -4.64
CA LEU A 328 6.90 0.10 -6.00
C LEU A 328 5.96 -1.06 -6.36
N GLU A 329 6.33 -2.29 -5.99
CA GLU A 329 5.47 -3.46 -6.21
C GLU A 329 4.19 -3.39 -5.37
N ARG A 330 4.28 -3.05 -4.09
CA ARG A 330 3.10 -2.80 -3.23
C ARG A 330 2.22 -1.67 -3.75
N ALA A 331 2.82 -0.65 -4.36
CA ALA A 331 2.09 0.43 -4.96
C ALA A 331 1.25 -0.01 -6.16
N ARG A 332 1.77 -0.93 -6.99
CA ARG A 332 0.99 -1.57 -8.06
C ARG A 332 -0.18 -2.39 -7.54
N TRP A 333 -0.05 -3.00 -6.36
CA TRP A 333 -1.14 -3.78 -5.75
C TRP A 333 -2.24 -2.94 -5.10
N LEU A 334 -1.95 -1.70 -4.70
CA LEU A 334 -2.81 -0.93 -3.79
C LEU A 334 -3.30 0.40 -4.36
N LEU A 335 -2.46 1.15 -5.06
CA LEU A 335 -2.75 2.57 -5.36
C LEU A 335 -3.91 2.76 -6.34
N HIS A 336 -4.27 1.76 -7.14
CA HIS A 336 -5.45 1.81 -8.02
C HIS A 336 -6.78 1.84 -7.23
N SER A 337 -6.79 1.28 -6.02
CA SER A 337 -7.97 1.19 -5.15
C SER A 337 -8.10 2.36 -4.17
N LEU A 338 -7.16 3.31 -4.17
CA LEU A 338 -7.15 4.46 -3.26
C LEU A 338 -7.88 5.67 -3.85
N GLN A 339 -9.20 5.63 -3.87
CA GLN A 339 -10.05 6.73 -4.35
C GLN A 339 -11.16 7.03 -3.36
N GLY A 340 -11.65 8.28 -3.34
CA GLY A 340 -12.77 8.69 -2.50
C GLY A 340 -12.43 8.76 -1.00
N THR A 341 -13.35 8.27 -0.16
CA THR A 341 -13.27 8.33 1.31
C THR A 341 -12.89 6.97 1.89
N PHE A 342 -11.79 6.92 2.66
CA PHE A 342 -11.29 5.68 3.26
C PHE A 342 -10.35 5.92 4.44
N VAL A 343 -10.11 4.88 5.24
CA VAL A 343 -9.07 4.84 6.28
C VAL A 343 -7.93 3.95 5.80
N VAL A 344 -6.69 4.40 5.96
CA VAL A 344 -5.50 3.55 5.74
C VAL A 344 -4.66 3.49 7.01
N VAL A 345 -4.28 2.28 7.41
CA VAL A 345 -3.31 2.02 8.46
C VAL A 345 -2.03 1.59 7.79
N ASP A 346 -0.98 2.36 7.97
CA ASP A 346 0.38 1.96 7.64
C ASP A 346 0.99 1.23 8.83
N VAL A 347 1.00 -0.09 8.73
CA VAL A 347 1.38 -0.99 9.82
C VAL A 347 2.86 -0.86 10.18
N ALA A 348 3.74 -0.80 9.19
CA ALA A 348 5.19 -0.65 9.42
C ALA A 348 5.55 0.79 9.82
N GLY A 349 4.82 1.79 9.31
CA GLY A 349 5.03 3.19 9.69
C GLY A 349 4.35 3.62 10.99
N TYR A 350 3.57 2.74 11.63
CA TYR A 350 2.83 3.04 12.86
C TYR A 350 1.95 4.30 12.75
N LYS A 351 1.30 4.48 11.60
CA LYS A 351 0.43 5.62 11.29
C LYS A 351 -0.95 5.17 10.81
N ILE A 352 -1.95 5.99 11.06
CA ILE A 352 -3.29 5.87 10.48
C ILE A 352 -3.65 7.20 9.84
N SER A 353 -4.32 7.16 8.69
CA SER A 353 -4.79 8.35 8.00
C SER A 353 -6.21 8.14 7.50
N TYR A 354 -7.01 9.20 7.58
CA TYR A 354 -8.34 9.25 7.00
C TYR A 354 -8.32 10.19 5.80
N TYR A 355 -8.79 9.65 4.67
CA TYR A 355 -8.91 10.33 3.41
C TYR A 355 -10.38 10.63 3.13
N ARG A 356 -10.63 11.81 2.57
CA ARG A 356 -11.94 12.26 2.09
C ARG A 356 -11.75 12.90 0.73
N ASP A 357 -12.51 12.42 -0.25
CA ASP A 357 -12.43 12.90 -1.64
C ASP A 357 -10.99 12.87 -2.19
N GLY A 358 -10.24 11.82 -1.85
CA GLY A 358 -8.84 11.66 -2.24
C GLY A 358 -7.83 12.51 -1.46
N GLN A 359 -8.27 13.39 -0.56
CA GLN A 359 -7.40 14.24 0.25
C GLN A 359 -7.22 13.67 1.66
N LYS A 360 -5.98 13.68 2.16
CA LYS A 360 -5.69 13.29 3.55
C LYS A 360 -6.13 14.41 4.50
N VAL A 361 -7.23 14.22 5.21
CA VAL A 361 -7.80 15.25 6.10
C VAL A 361 -7.44 15.04 7.57
N TRP A 362 -6.99 13.83 7.94
CA TRP A 362 -6.59 13.52 9.31
C TRP A 362 -5.53 12.41 9.35
N THR A 363 -4.65 12.48 10.35
CA THR A 363 -3.62 11.47 10.61
C THR A 363 -3.35 11.34 12.11
N SER A 364 -2.94 10.15 12.55
CA SER A 364 -2.59 9.89 13.95
C SER A 364 -1.59 8.73 14.05
N ARG A 365 -1.01 8.54 15.25
CA ARG A 365 -0.11 7.42 15.55
C ARG A 365 -0.92 6.18 15.90
N VAL A 366 -0.36 5.01 15.58
CA VAL A 366 -0.90 3.71 16.03
C VAL A 366 0.13 2.86 16.76
N GLN A 367 -0.34 1.93 17.59
CA GLN A 367 0.44 0.78 18.07
C GLN A 367 -0.09 -0.48 17.40
N VAL A 368 0.80 -1.32 16.88
CA VAL A 368 0.47 -2.52 16.09
C VAL A 368 0.98 -3.79 16.79
N GLY A 369 0.66 -4.95 16.23
CA GLY A 369 1.06 -6.25 16.78
C GLY A 369 2.58 -6.42 16.86
N LYS A 370 3.04 -7.19 17.83
CA LYS A 370 4.42 -7.69 17.89
C LYS A 370 4.72 -8.62 16.69
N PRO A 371 6.00 -8.87 16.34
CA PRO A 371 6.35 -9.75 15.22
C PRO A 371 5.77 -11.19 15.31
N TYR A 372 5.65 -11.75 16.52
CA TYR A 372 5.05 -13.08 16.73
C TYR A 372 3.51 -13.06 16.89
N ARG A 373 2.88 -11.89 16.77
CA ARG A 373 1.44 -11.63 16.74
C ARG A 373 1.14 -10.49 15.78
N SER A 374 1.68 -10.59 14.55
CA SER A 374 1.66 -9.52 13.56
C SER A 374 0.24 -9.05 13.27
N THR A 375 0.08 -7.74 13.06
CA THR A 375 -1.15 -7.20 12.49
C THR A 375 -1.26 -7.66 11.03
N PRO A 376 -2.36 -8.35 10.64
CA PRO A 376 -2.55 -8.85 9.29
C PRO A 376 -2.82 -7.71 8.29
N ILE A 377 -2.54 -7.97 7.02
CA ILE A 377 -2.66 -7.01 5.91
C ILE A 377 -3.86 -7.40 5.07
N PHE A 378 -4.90 -6.57 5.10
CA PHE A 378 -6.17 -6.84 4.44
C PHE A 378 -7.02 -5.57 4.32
N ARG A 379 -8.07 -5.64 3.49
CA ARG A 379 -9.11 -4.63 3.30
C ARG A 379 -10.41 -5.07 3.95
N SER A 380 -11.13 -4.13 4.55
CA SER A 380 -12.50 -4.32 5.04
C SER A 380 -13.28 -3.00 4.99
N GLN A 381 -14.43 -2.95 5.67
CA GLN A 381 -15.25 -1.75 5.82
C GLN A 381 -15.60 -1.53 7.29
N ILE A 382 -15.39 -0.32 7.77
CA ILE A 382 -15.82 0.14 9.09
C ILE A 382 -17.34 0.30 9.06
N THR A 383 -18.01 -0.45 9.93
CA THR A 383 -19.48 -0.57 9.91
C THR A 383 -20.15 -0.02 11.16
N TYR A 384 -19.48 -0.09 12.31
CA TYR A 384 -20.04 0.42 13.56
C TYR A 384 -18.95 0.79 14.58
N VAL A 385 -19.34 1.58 15.58
CA VAL A 385 -18.51 1.96 16.73
C VAL A 385 -19.11 1.39 18.00
N THR A 386 -18.27 0.81 18.86
CA THR A 386 -18.63 0.40 20.23
C THR A 386 -18.09 1.42 21.23
N PHE A 387 -18.96 2.18 21.88
CA PHE A 387 -18.61 3.01 23.03
C PHE A 387 -18.62 2.21 24.32
N ASN A 388 -17.71 2.53 25.24
CA ASN A 388 -17.53 1.84 26.52
C ASN A 388 -17.50 0.30 26.36
N PRO A 389 -16.59 -0.23 25.54
CA PRO A 389 -16.54 -1.66 25.24
C PRO A 389 -16.23 -2.48 26.50
N THR A 390 -16.82 -3.67 26.60
CA THR A 390 -16.22 -4.74 27.40
C THR A 390 -15.13 -5.42 26.57
N TRP A 391 -14.13 -6.00 27.23
CA TRP A 391 -13.08 -6.76 26.54
C TRP A 391 -13.13 -8.23 26.92
N THR A 392 -13.49 -9.07 25.95
CA THR A 392 -13.38 -10.52 26.12
C THR A 392 -11.96 -10.95 25.75
N ILE A 393 -11.24 -11.53 26.70
CA ILE A 393 -9.82 -11.85 26.56
C ILE A 393 -9.66 -13.06 25.61
N PRO A 394 -8.94 -12.91 24.47
CA PRO A 394 -8.68 -14.01 23.55
C PRO A 394 -7.89 -15.15 24.20
N PRO A 395 -8.08 -16.42 23.78
CA PRO A 395 -7.40 -17.57 24.38
C PRO A 395 -5.86 -17.47 24.42
N THR A 396 -5.26 -16.90 23.37
CA THR A 396 -3.80 -16.69 23.30
C THR A 396 -3.31 -15.65 24.31
N ILE A 397 -4.04 -14.56 24.50
CA ILE A 397 -3.74 -13.53 25.51
C ILE A 397 -3.99 -14.08 26.92
N LEU A 398 -5.07 -14.84 27.11
CA LEU A 398 -5.35 -15.54 28.36
C LEU A 398 -4.16 -16.40 28.77
N LYS A 399 -3.71 -17.29 27.88
CA LYS A 399 -2.64 -18.23 28.15
C LYS A 399 -1.31 -17.55 28.43
N ASN A 400 -0.91 -16.60 27.59
CA ASN A 400 0.47 -16.09 27.56
C ASN A 400 0.67 -14.83 28.42
N ASP A 401 -0.38 -14.02 28.64
CA ASP A 401 -0.21 -12.68 29.21
C ASP A 401 -0.97 -12.53 30.53
N VAL A 402 -2.19 -13.07 30.63
CA VAL A 402 -3.07 -12.89 31.77
C VAL A 402 -2.88 -13.98 32.83
N LEU A 403 -2.82 -15.25 32.43
CA LEU A 403 -2.68 -16.38 33.35
C LEU A 403 -1.41 -16.30 34.22
N PRO A 404 -0.23 -15.88 33.71
CA PRO A 404 0.94 -15.66 34.56
C PRO A 404 0.70 -14.59 35.64
N LYS A 405 -0.09 -13.55 35.36
CA LYS A 405 -0.40 -12.48 36.31
C LYS A 405 -1.37 -12.94 37.39
N ILE A 406 -2.40 -13.70 37.01
CA ILE A 406 -3.36 -14.30 37.95
C ILE A 406 -2.63 -15.23 38.93
N ARG A 407 -1.72 -16.08 38.42
CA ARG A 407 -0.97 -17.02 39.27
C ARG A 407 -0.02 -16.34 40.26
N ARG A 408 0.56 -15.20 39.87
CA ARG A 408 1.44 -14.42 40.75
C ARG A 408 0.66 -13.58 41.75
N ASN A 409 -0.55 -13.13 41.40
CA ASN A 409 -1.35 -12.26 42.23
C ASN A 409 -2.84 -12.64 42.16
N GLY A 410 -3.36 -13.21 43.25
CA GLY A 410 -4.77 -13.60 43.38
C GLY A 410 -5.76 -12.44 43.29
N SER A 411 -5.35 -11.19 43.54
CA SER A 411 -6.21 -10.01 43.41
C SER A 411 -6.27 -9.45 41.99
N TYR A 412 -5.45 -9.97 41.06
CA TYR A 412 -5.30 -9.43 39.70
C TYR A 412 -6.65 -9.21 38.98
N LEU A 413 -7.54 -10.19 39.02
CA LEU A 413 -8.84 -10.11 38.36
C LEU A 413 -9.70 -8.98 38.90
N ALA A 414 -9.79 -8.86 40.24
CA ALA A 414 -10.55 -7.80 40.89
C ALA A 414 -9.95 -6.42 40.60
N SER A 415 -8.63 -6.26 40.73
CA SER A 415 -7.93 -4.99 40.47
C SER A 415 -8.07 -4.54 39.01
N ASN A 416 -8.27 -5.46 38.08
CA ASN A 416 -8.44 -5.15 36.66
C ASN A 416 -9.90 -5.21 36.20
N ARG A 417 -10.86 -5.43 37.10
CA ARG A 417 -12.31 -5.53 36.82
C ARG A 417 -12.63 -6.61 35.78
N ILE A 418 -12.00 -7.78 35.94
CA ILE A 418 -12.16 -8.94 35.07
C ILE A 418 -13.07 -9.95 35.76
N ARG A 419 -14.18 -10.30 35.09
CA ARG A 419 -15.10 -11.35 35.49
C ARG A 419 -14.72 -12.68 34.86
N VAL A 420 -14.99 -13.75 35.58
CA VAL A 420 -14.90 -15.12 35.09
C VAL A 420 -16.30 -15.57 34.71
N LEU A 421 -16.45 -16.02 33.47
CA LEU A 421 -17.70 -16.56 32.94
C LEU A 421 -17.51 -18.05 32.66
N ASP A 422 -18.51 -18.88 32.96
CA ASP A 422 -18.54 -20.28 32.53
C ASP A 422 -18.94 -20.42 31.05
N SER A 423 -19.02 -21.65 30.55
CA SER A 423 -19.42 -21.95 29.16
C SER A 423 -20.84 -21.52 28.81
N SER A 424 -21.70 -21.30 29.80
CA SER A 424 -23.07 -20.76 29.63
C SER A 424 -23.12 -19.24 29.72
N GLY A 425 -21.97 -18.58 29.95
CA GLY A 425 -21.88 -17.13 30.10
C GLY A 425 -22.26 -16.62 31.50
N ARG A 426 -22.45 -17.49 32.49
CA ARG A 426 -22.75 -17.08 33.87
C ARG A 426 -21.48 -16.69 34.60
N VAL A 427 -21.55 -15.63 35.41
CA VAL A 427 -20.42 -15.20 36.25
C VAL A 427 -20.20 -16.22 37.37
N ILE A 428 -18.98 -16.72 37.49
CA ILE A 428 -18.57 -17.62 38.56
C ILE A 428 -17.46 -17.00 39.41
N PRO A 429 -17.35 -17.35 40.71
CA PRO A 429 -16.27 -16.89 41.56
C PRO A 429 -14.90 -17.39 41.06
N PRO A 430 -13.84 -16.54 41.07
CA PRO A 430 -12.48 -16.97 40.72
C PRO A 430 -11.94 -18.15 41.55
N SER A 431 -12.44 -18.33 42.77
CA SER A 431 -12.07 -19.44 43.65
C SER A 431 -12.56 -20.81 43.16
N GLN A 432 -13.53 -20.86 42.25
CA GLN A 432 -14.03 -22.09 41.65
C GLN A 432 -13.20 -22.55 40.42
N VAL A 433 -12.17 -21.80 40.04
CA VAL A 433 -11.36 -22.09 38.86
C VAL A 433 -9.98 -22.61 39.27
N ASP A 434 -9.59 -23.74 38.70
CA ASP A 434 -8.20 -24.20 38.73
C ASP A 434 -7.35 -23.34 37.77
N TRP A 435 -6.66 -22.33 38.31
CA TRP A 435 -5.78 -21.45 37.55
C TRP A 435 -4.48 -22.12 37.06
N SER A 436 -4.18 -23.35 37.48
CA SER A 436 -3.10 -24.15 36.89
C SER A 436 -3.49 -24.69 35.51
N ARG A 437 -4.78 -25.00 35.30
CA ARG A 437 -5.31 -25.57 34.06
C ARG A 437 -6.76 -25.10 33.81
N PRO A 438 -7.01 -23.79 33.62
CA PRO A 438 -8.37 -23.29 33.48
C PRO A 438 -9.03 -23.86 32.22
N ARG A 439 -10.27 -24.34 32.36
CA ARG A 439 -11.07 -24.94 31.26
C ARG A 439 -12.50 -24.42 31.30
N GLY A 440 -13.12 -24.30 30.13
CA GLY A 440 -14.54 -23.93 30.02
C GLY A 440 -14.87 -22.53 30.55
N ILE A 441 -13.88 -21.64 30.63
CA ILE A 441 -14.06 -20.28 31.12
C ILE A 441 -13.79 -19.23 30.04
N THR A 442 -14.44 -18.08 30.19
CA THR A 442 -14.15 -16.85 29.45
C THR A 442 -13.83 -15.75 30.46
N LEU A 443 -12.73 -15.02 30.24
CA LEU A 443 -12.45 -13.82 31.03
C LEU A 443 -12.95 -12.58 30.29
N ARG A 444 -13.74 -11.75 30.96
CA ARG A 444 -14.28 -10.51 30.41
C ARG A 444 -13.96 -9.34 31.32
N GLN A 445 -13.22 -8.37 30.80
CA GLN A 445 -12.97 -7.09 31.45
C GLN A 445 -14.18 -6.16 31.25
N ASP A 446 -14.68 -5.61 32.36
CA ASP A 446 -15.77 -4.63 32.35
C ASP A 446 -15.34 -3.31 31.70
N ALA A 447 -16.31 -2.57 31.15
CA ALA A 447 -16.09 -1.25 30.58
C ALA A 447 -15.64 -0.23 31.64
N GLY A 448 -14.90 0.81 31.24
CA GLY A 448 -14.50 1.94 32.10
C GLY A 448 -12.98 2.11 32.24
N PRO A 449 -12.50 2.95 33.17
CA PRO A 449 -11.09 3.35 33.27
C PRO A 449 -10.10 2.17 33.37
N GLY A 450 -9.10 2.11 32.48
CA GLY A 450 -8.13 1.00 32.45
C GLY A 450 -8.61 -0.26 31.72
N ASN A 451 -9.76 -0.22 31.04
CA ASN A 451 -10.14 -1.27 30.09
C ASN A 451 -9.11 -1.32 28.95
N SER A 452 -8.66 -2.51 28.55
CA SER A 452 -7.61 -2.67 27.54
C SER A 452 -7.99 -2.20 26.13
N LEU A 453 -9.30 -2.07 25.85
CA LEU A 453 -9.86 -1.49 24.63
C LEU A 453 -10.20 0.01 24.77
N GLY A 454 -9.88 0.63 25.91
CA GLY A 454 -10.16 2.03 26.18
C GLY A 454 -11.65 2.36 26.18
N GLN A 455 -11.99 3.56 25.71
CA GLN A 455 -13.36 4.09 25.69
C GLN A 455 -14.11 3.76 24.40
N VAL A 456 -13.42 3.40 23.32
CA VAL A 456 -14.04 3.18 22.01
C VAL A 456 -13.34 2.11 21.17
N VAL A 457 -14.13 1.35 20.42
CA VAL A 457 -13.65 0.41 19.39
C VAL A 457 -14.37 0.70 18.09
N ILE A 458 -13.61 0.92 17.02
CA ILE A 458 -14.10 1.08 15.65
C ILE A 458 -14.03 -0.29 14.98
N ARG A 459 -15.18 -0.78 14.53
CA ARG A 459 -15.39 -2.18 14.16
C ARG A 459 -15.57 -2.35 12.67
N PHE A 460 -14.89 -3.35 12.15
CA PHE A 460 -14.96 -3.78 10.75
C PHE A 460 -14.92 -5.31 10.70
N PRO A 461 -15.71 -5.98 9.84
CA PRO A 461 -15.73 -7.43 9.72
C PRO A 461 -14.36 -8.00 9.33
N ASN A 462 -13.90 -9.03 10.02
CA ASN A 462 -12.70 -9.78 9.67
C ASN A 462 -12.61 -11.11 10.44
N SER A 463 -11.85 -12.06 9.91
CA SER A 463 -11.59 -13.39 10.51
C SER A 463 -10.47 -13.39 11.55
N PHE A 464 -9.82 -12.24 11.80
CA PHE A 464 -8.59 -12.14 12.61
C PHE A 464 -8.82 -11.54 14.02
N ALA A 465 -10.06 -11.14 14.34
CA ALA A 465 -10.42 -10.42 15.56
C ALA A 465 -9.61 -9.12 15.77
N VAL A 466 -9.26 -8.43 14.67
CA VAL A 466 -8.53 -7.17 14.66
C VAL A 466 -9.53 -6.00 14.63
N TYR A 467 -9.26 -4.97 15.41
CA TYR A 467 -10.06 -3.73 15.45
C TYR A 467 -9.15 -2.52 15.59
N LEU A 468 -9.66 -1.33 15.27
CA LEU A 468 -9.06 -0.07 15.69
C LEU A 468 -9.68 0.31 17.03
N HIS A 469 -8.89 0.62 18.05
CA HIS A 469 -9.45 0.91 19.36
C HIS A 469 -8.60 1.87 20.18
N ASP A 470 -9.21 2.42 21.22
CA ASP A 470 -8.55 3.25 22.22
C ASP A 470 -7.69 2.41 23.19
N THR A 471 -6.85 3.04 23.98
CA THR A 471 -6.03 2.37 24.98
C THR A 471 -5.74 3.24 26.19
N PRO A 472 -5.66 2.66 27.40
CA PRO A 472 -5.16 3.38 28.57
C PRO A 472 -3.64 3.62 28.49
N HIS A 473 -2.93 2.96 27.58
CA HIS A 473 -1.47 3.06 27.41
C HIS A 473 -1.08 4.13 26.38
N GLN A 474 -1.46 5.38 26.66
CA GLN A 474 -1.19 6.53 25.79
C GLN A 474 0.31 6.86 25.71
N GLU A 475 1.06 6.60 26.79
CA GLU A 475 2.50 6.81 26.88
C GLU A 475 3.30 6.04 25.81
N LEU A 476 2.75 4.95 25.27
CA LEU A 476 3.42 4.14 24.26
C LEU A 476 3.38 4.76 22.86
N PHE A 477 2.54 5.77 22.60
CA PHE A 477 2.54 6.48 21.32
C PHE A 477 3.76 7.39 21.16
N GLU A 478 4.44 7.75 22.25
CA GLU A 478 5.67 8.55 22.21
C GLU A 478 6.91 7.76 21.78
N LYS A 479 6.84 6.42 21.80
CA LYS A 479 7.95 5.58 21.35
C LYS A 479 8.07 5.59 19.83
N ALA A 480 9.28 5.59 19.29
CA ALA A 480 9.53 5.39 17.88
C ALA A 480 9.07 3.99 17.41
N LYS A 481 9.40 2.96 18.20
CA LYS A 481 8.97 1.57 17.96
C LYS A 481 7.66 1.25 18.69
N ARG A 482 6.60 0.96 17.92
CA ARG A 482 5.21 0.79 18.42
C ARG A 482 4.55 -0.54 18.06
N ASP A 483 5.34 -1.58 17.81
CA ASP A 483 4.91 -2.99 17.70
C ASP A 483 4.67 -3.61 19.10
N THR A 484 3.84 -3.00 19.92
CA THR A 484 3.65 -3.37 21.35
C THR A 484 2.41 -4.21 21.62
N SER A 485 1.53 -4.35 20.63
CA SER A 485 0.20 -4.97 20.78
C SER A 485 0.22 -6.49 20.54
N SER A 486 -0.94 -7.13 20.70
CA SER A 486 -1.16 -8.55 20.41
C SER A 486 -1.87 -8.81 19.07
N GLY A 487 -1.82 -7.85 18.14
CA GLY A 487 -2.37 -7.96 16.78
C GLY A 487 -3.39 -6.88 16.44
N CYS A 488 -4.17 -6.41 17.42
CA CYS A 488 -5.08 -5.27 17.26
C CYS A 488 -4.33 -3.94 17.08
N ILE A 489 -5.03 -2.91 16.59
CA ILE A 489 -4.45 -1.60 16.32
C ILE A 489 -4.98 -0.62 17.35
N ARG A 490 -4.09 -0.11 18.21
CA ARG A 490 -4.43 0.98 19.14
C ARG A 490 -4.23 2.30 18.41
N VAL A 491 -5.20 3.19 18.47
CA VAL A 491 -5.16 4.51 17.84
C VAL A 491 -4.99 5.55 18.93
N GLU A 492 -4.11 6.53 18.73
CA GLU A 492 -3.82 7.57 19.73
C GLU A 492 -5.01 8.52 19.92
N LYS A 493 -5.65 8.92 18.81
CA LYS A 493 -6.77 9.87 18.80
C LYS A 493 -8.04 9.24 18.19
N PRO A 494 -8.55 8.13 18.75
CA PRO A 494 -9.62 7.35 18.12
C PRO A 494 -10.94 8.10 18.06
N LEU A 495 -11.21 8.99 19.02
CA LEU A 495 -12.46 9.74 19.07
C LEU A 495 -12.55 10.83 18.00
N GLU A 496 -11.42 11.45 17.63
CA GLU A 496 -11.36 12.34 16.46
C GLU A 496 -11.71 11.57 15.18
N LEU A 497 -11.21 10.33 15.04
CA LEU A 497 -11.57 9.47 13.92
C LEU A 497 -13.06 9.10 13.93
N VAL A 498 -13.65 8.86 15.11
CA VAL A 498 -15.09 8.59 15.23
C VAL A 498 -15.93 9.77 14.74
N GLU A 499 -15.58 11.01 15.10
CA GLU A 499 -16.24 12.23 14.60
C GLU A 499 -16.21 12.28 13.06
N LEU A 500 -15.04 12.03 12.47
CA LEU A 500 -14.85 12.02 11.02
C LEU A 500 -15.63 10.91 10.31
N LEU A 501 -15.73 9.74 10.93
CA LEU A 501 -16.44 8.57 10.38
C LEU A 501 -17.95 8.77 10.35
N PHE A 502 -18.53 9.41 11.37
CA PHE A 502 -19.96 9.72 11.38
C PHE A 502 -20.30 10.90 10.47
N ASN A 503 -19.38 11.85 10.32
CA ASN A 503 -19.50 13.01 9.41
C ASN A 503 -20.82 13.80 9.59
N ASP A 504 -21.32 13.88 10.82
CA ASP A 504 -22.50 14.63 11.20
C ASP A 504 -22.18 15.42 12.48
N PRO A 505 -21.71 16.67 12.36
CA PRO A 505 -21.28 17.45 13.50
C PRO A 505 -22.44 17.90 14.41
N GLN A 506 -23.70 17.75 13.99
CA GLN A 506 -24.85 18.07 14.84
C GLN A 506 -25.16 16.91 15.79
N THR A 507 -25.18 15.68 15.27
CA THR A 507 -25.50 14.48 16.07
C THR A 507 -24.27 13.86 16.74
N TRP A 508 -23.10 14.00 16.11
CA TRP A 508 -21.83 13.38 16.51
C TRP A 508 -20.73 14.41 16.78
N SER A 509 -21.11 15.54 17.36
CA SER A 509 -20.15 16.49 17.92
C SER A 509 -19.30 15.83 19.03
N ARG A 510 -18.14 16.43 19.31
CA ARG A 510 -17.30 16.02 20.43
C ARG A 510 -18.07 15.92 21.75
N GLY A 511 -18.90 16.93 22.05
CA GLY A 511 -19.74 16.95 23.26
C GLY A 511 -20.73 15.79 23.32
N ALA A 512 -21.41 15.48 22.21
CA ALA A 512 -22.34 14.35 22.14
C ALA A 512 -21.65 12.99 22.33
N ILE A 513 -20.43 12.84 21.81
CA ILE A 513 -19.60 11.65 22.03
C ILE A 513 -19.20 11.55 23.50
N ASP A 514 -18.77 12.64 24.13
CA ASP A 514 -18.37 12.67 25.53
C ASP A 514 -19.54 12.33 26.47
N GLU A 515 -20.75 12.81 26.17
CA GLU A 515 -21.97 12.44 26.90
C GLU A 515 -22.26 10.93 26.82
N ARG A 516 -22.11 10.33 25.64
CA ARG A 516 -22.27 8.87 25.46
C ARG A 516 -21.25 8.10 26.27
N ILE A 517 -19.98 8.53 26.26
CA ILE A 517 -18.92 7.93 27.07
C ILE A 517 -19.25 8.07 28.56
N ALA A 518 -19.73 9.23 29.00
CA ALA A 518 -20.08 9.51 30.39
C ALA A 518 -21.17 8.59 30.95
N THR A 519 -22.04 8.03 30.09
CA THR A 519 -23.04 7.02 30.52
C THR A 519 -22.41 5.76 31.10
N LYS A 520 -21.14 5.46 30.75
CA LYS A 520 -20.41 4.21 31.07
C LYS A 520 -21.10 2.92 30.60
N LYS A 521 -22.19 3.04 29.83
CA LYS A 521 -22.93 1.91 29.26
C LYS A 521 -22.31 1.55 27.92
N THR A 522 -22.14 0.26 27.67
CA THR A 522 -21.71 -0.23 26.36
C THR A 522 -22.79 0.05 25.32
N GLN A 523 -22.42 0.71 24.23
CA GLN A 523 -23.34 1.05 23.13
C GLN A 523 -22.68 0.71 21.80
N ASN A 524 -23.39 -0.03 20.95
CA ASN A 524 -23.02 -0.22 19.55
C ASN A 524 -23.81 0.74 18.69
N VAL A 525 -23.13 1.47 17.82
CA VAL A 525 -23.72 2.48 16.95
C VAL A 525 -23.23 2.25 15.53
N THR A 526 -24.14 1.90 14.64
CA THR A 526 -23.86 1.68 13.22
C THR A 526 -23.57 3.01 12.52
N LEU A 527 -22.56 3.02 11.64
CA LEU A 527 -22.29 4.17 10.79
C LEU A 527 -23.42 4.33 9.75
N PRO A 528 -23.79 5.56 9.37
CA PRO A 528 -24.77 5.78 8.29
C PRO A 528 -24.25 5.26 6.94
N THR A 529 -22.93 5.38 6.71
CA THR A 529 -22.25 4.88 5.52
C THR A 529 -21.02 4.09 5.96
N ALA A 530 -20.87 2.87 5.46
CA ALA A 530 -19.68 2.08 5.73
C ALA A 530 -18.45 2.72 5.08
N VAL A 531 -17.33 2.79 5.82
CA VAL A 531 -16.10 3.45 5.35
C VAL A 531 -15.02 2.39 5.08
N PRO A 532 -14.48 2.28 3.86
CA PRO A 532 -13.38 1.36 3.57
C PRO A 532 -12.20 1.55 4.52
N VAL A 533 -11.60 0.46 4.98
CA VAL A 533 -10.37 0.45 5.78
C VAL A 533 -9.35 -0.50 5.18
N LEU A 534 -8.14 0.00 5.01
CA LEU A 534 -7.02 -0.73 4.42
C LEU A 534 -5.91 -0.83 5.46
N LEU A 535 -5.53 -2.06 5.82
CA LEU A 535 -4.34 -2.31 6.63
C LEU A 535 -3.24 -2.65 5.64
N ALA A 536 -2.32 -1.72 5.42
CA ALA A 536 -1.26 -1.79 4.43
C ALA A 536 0.13 -1.81 5.11
N TYR A 537 1.14 -2.29 4.39
CA TYR A 537 2.48 -2.46 4.91
C TYR A 537 3.50 -1.71 4.04
N TRP A 538 3.85 -0.50 4.42
CA TRP A 538 4.78 0.34 3.67
C TRP A 538 6.09 0.48 4.43
N THR A 539 7.22 0.19 3.79
CA THR A 539 8.55 0.30 4.43
C THR A 539 9.34 1.54 3.96
N VAL A 540 8.76 2.32 3.05
CA VAL A 540 9.28 3.61 2.59
C VAL A 540 8.20 4.68 2.77
N ASP A 541 8.63 5.88 3.18
CA ASP A 541 7.86 7.12 3.12
C ASP A 541 8.58 8.12 2.22
N ILE A 542 7.83 9.02 1.61
CA ILE A 542 8.39 10.15 0.83
C ILE A 542 7.93 11.45 1.49
N GLY A 543 8.91 12.28 1.86
CA GLY A 543 8.67 13.64 2.35
C GLY A 543 8.20 14.57 1.24
N ALA A 544 7.63 15.73 1.61
CA ALA A 544 7.17 16.71 0.62
C ALA A 544 8.31 17.28 -0.25
N ASP A 545 9.55 17.20 0.23
CA ASP A 545 10.79 17.55 -0.46
C ASP A 545 11.32 16.42 -1.37
N GLY A 546 10.58 15.31 -1.50
CA GLY A 546 10.98 14.13 -2.28
C GLY A 546 11.97 13.22 -1.56
N LYS A 547 12.33 13.52 -0.31
CA LYS A 547 13.31 12.73 0.45
C LYS A 547 12.69 11.44 0.98
N LEU A 548 13.44 10.35 0.89
CA LEU A 548 13.02 9.06 1.41
C LEU A 548 13.25 8.95 2.92
N ALA A 549 12.22 8.53 3.63
CA ALA A 549 12.32 7.97 4.98
C ALA A 549 12.14 6.45 4.92
N TYR A 550 12.90 5.72 5.72
CA TYR A 550 12.90 4.27 5.73
C TYR A 550 12.41 3.74 7.06
N LYS A 551 11.37 2.93 7.00
CA LYS A 551 10.80 2.27 8.18
C LYS A 551 11.51 0.94 8.39
N PRO A 552 11.66 0.48 9.64
CA PRO A 552 12.08 -0.89 9.91
C PRO A 552 11.05 -1.87 9.34
N ASP A 553 11.53 -2.95 8.74
CA ASP A 553 10.70 -4.06 8.28
C ASP A 553 10.34 -4.98 9.46
N VAL A 554 9.46 -4.50 10.33
CA VAL A 554 9.15 -5.11 11.64
C VAL A 554 8.62 -6.54 11.57
N TYR A 555 8.09 -6.97 10.41
CA TYR A 555 7.54 -8.29 10.16
C TYR A 555 8.31 -9.08 9.07
N ASP A 556 9.50 -8.64 8.67
CA ASP A 556 10.37 -9.30 7.68
C ASP A 556 9.66 -9.62 6.34
N ARG A 557 8.86 -8.65 5.84
CA ARG A 557 8.04 -8.82 4.62
C ARG A 557 8.73 -8.36 3.34
N ASP A 558 9.81 -7.59 3.43
CA ASP A 558 10.57 -7.12 2.27
C ASP A 558 11.42 -8.24 1.63
N PRO A 559 12.17 -9.09 2.37
CA PRO A 559 13.07 -10.08 1.76
C PRO A 559 12.35 -11.08 0.85
N GLY A 560 11.21 -11.63 1.28
CA GLY A 560 10.45 -12.59 0.47
C GLY A 560 9.88 -11.97 -0.81
N LEU A 561 9.45 -10.71 -0.75
CA LEU A 561 8.98 -9.95 -1.91
C LEU A 561 10.11 -9.62 -2.88
N ILE A 562 11.24 -9.15 -2.39
CA ILE A 562 12.43 -8.85 -3.21
C ILE A 562 12.91 -10.13 -3.91
N ALA A 563 13.00 -11.25 -3.19
CA ALA A 563 13.37 -12.53 -3.78
C ALA A 563 12.38 -12.98 -4.87
N ALA A 564 11.08 -12.69 -4.72
CA ALA A 564 10.08 -12.99 -5.75
C ALA A 564 10.21 -12.05 -6.96
N LEU A 565 10.53 -10.77 -6.76
CA LEU A 565 10.81 -9.80 -7.82
C LEU A 565 12.08 -10.17 -8.61
N ASP A 566 13.11 -10.68 -7.94
CA ASP A 566 14.39 -11.06 -8.55
C ASP A 566 14.35 -12.43 -9.23
N ARG A 567 13.31 -13.24 -8.98
CA ARG A 567 13.12 -14.49 -9.73
C ARG A 567 12.92 -14.14 -11.20
N PRO A 568 13.79 -14.64 -12.10
CA PRO A 568 13.57 -14.47 -13.52
C PRO A 568 12.21 -15.07 -13.87
N GLN A 569 11.40 -14.29 -14.57
CA GLN A 569 10.21 -14.81 -15.25
C GLN A 569 10.43 -14.67 -16.76
N PRO A 570 11.48 -15.30 -17.32
CA PRO A 570 11.68 -15.25 -18.75
C PRO A 570 10.43 -15.83 -19.38
N LEU A 571 9.85 -15.09 -20.32
CA LEU A 571 8.77 -15.58 -21.15
C LEU A 571 9.27 -16.86 -21.82
N ARG A 572 8.79 -18.00 -21.36
CA ARG A 572 8.91 -19.24 -22.10
C ARG A 572 7.63 -19.35 -22.90
N VAL A 573 7.69 -18.83 -24.12
CA VAL A 573 6.88 -19.39 -25.19
C VAL A 573 7.19 -20.89 -25.20
N PRO A 574 6.20 -21.79 -25.05
CA PRO A 574 6.43 -23.23 -25.06
C PRO A 574 7.31 -23.72 -26.22
#